data_AF-A0A2T2U5V6-F1
#
_entry.id   AF-A0A2T2U5V6-F1
#
_cell.length_a   1.000
_cell.length_b   1.000
_cell.length_c   1.000
_cell.angle_alpha   90.00
_cell.angle_beta   90.00
_cell.angle_gamma   90.00
#
_symmetry.space_group_name_H-M   'P 1'
#
loop_
_entity.id
_entity.type
_entity.pdbx_description
1 polymer ?
#
loop_
_entity_poly.entity_id
_entity_poly.type
_entity_poly.pdbx_seq_one_letter_code
_entity_poly.pdbx_strand_id
1 'polypeptide(L)' 'MSNDDIAQVLQETADLLELTGGNPHRARAFSRAARSLSG' A
#
# COMPACT_ATOMS: atom_id res chain seq x y z
N MET A 1 -9.78 0.43 14.14
CA MET A 1 -9.25 0.38 12.76
C MET A 1 -10.21 1.13 11.88
N SER A 2 -9.80 2.33 11.47
CA SER A 2 -10.47 3.16 10.46
C SER A 2 -10.01 2.78 9.05
N ASN A 3 -10.71 3.28 8.03
CA ASN A 3 -10.24 3.14 6.65
C ASN A 3 -8.86 3.80 6.45
N ASP A 4 -8.59 4.90 7.16
CA ASP A 4 -7.31 5.60 7.13
C ASP A 4 -6.19 4.74 7.73
N ASP A 5 -6.46 4.05 8.85
CA ASP A 5 -5.49 3.13 9.48
C ASP A 5 -5.10 2.01 8.50
N ILE A 6 -6.08 1.47 7.76
CA ILE A 6 -5.84 0.40 6.78
C ILE A 6 -5.11 0.97 5.55
N ALA A 7 -5.50 2.15 5.07
CA ALA A 7 -4.84 2.81 3.95
C ALA A 7 -3.35 3.04 4.24
N GLN A 8 -3.01 3.46 5.46
CA GLN A 8 -1.63 3.66 5.89
C GLN A 8 -0.82 2.35 5.82
N VAL A 9 -1.32 1.26 6.40
CA VAL A 9 -0.62 -0.05 6.37
C VAL A 9 -0.41 -0.54 4.94
N LEU A 10 -1.40 -0.35 4.06
CA LEU A 10 -1.29 -0.72 2.65
C LEU A 10 -0.21 0.12 1.94
N GLN A 11 -0.13 1.42 2.22
CA GLN A 11 0.91 2.28 1.64
C GLN A 11 2.30 1.89 2.17
N GLU A 12 2.47 1.68 3.47
CA GLU A 12 3.74 1.21 4.06
C GLU A 12 4.18 -0.14 3.46
N THR A 13 3.24 -1.05 3.21
CA THR A 13 3.52 -2.32 2.54
C THR A 13 4.01 -2.12 1.11
N ALA A 14 3.41 -1.18 0.37
CA ALA A 14 3.87 -0.84 -0.97
C ALA A 14 5.30 -0.28 -0.95
N ASP A 15 5.57 0.65 -0.03
CA ASP A 15 6.88 1.30 0.12
C ASP A 15 7.97 0.28 0.48
N LEU A 16 7.68 -0.67 1.38
CA LEU A 16 8.59 -1.75 1.73
C LEU A 16 8.90 -2.66 0.53
N LEU A 17 7.90 -2.98 -0.29
CA LEU A 17 8.11 -3.78 -1.50
C LEU A 17 8.97 -3.05 -2.51
N GLU A 18 8.82 -1.73 -2.67
CA GLU A 18 9.68 -0.94 -3.54
C GLU A 18 11.11 -0.84 -3.00
N LEU A 19 11.26 -0.57 -1.69
CA LEU A 19 12.56 -0.43 -1.03
C LEU A 19 13.38 -1.73 -1.07
N THR A 20 12.73 -2.88 -0.91
CA THR A 20 13.40 -4.19 -0.84
C THR A 20 13.58 -4.86 -2.21
N GLY A 21 13.17 -4.21 -3.30
CA GLY A 21 13.22 -4.80 -4.65
C GLY A 21 12.23 -5.97 -4.83
N GLY A 22 11.13 -5.95 -4.08
CA GLY A 22 10.04 -6.91 -4.18
C GLY A 22 9.27 -6.80 -5.49
N ASN A 23 8.19 -7.59 -5.63
CA ASN A 23 7.42 -7.65 -6.87
C ASN A 23 6.76 -6.30 -7.21
N PRO A 24 7.10 -5.64 -8.34
CA PRO A 24 6.56 -4.32 -8.69
C PRO A 24 5.05 -4.31 -8.93
N HIS A 25 4.46 -5.43 -9.38
CA HIS A 25 3.01 -5.55 -9.53
C HIS A 25 2.31 -5.52 -8.16
N ARG A 26 2.91 -6.14 -7.14
CA ARG A 26 2.35 -6.14 -5.77
C ARG A 26 2.45 -4.76 -5.13
N ALA A 27 3.58 -4.07 -5.27
CA ALA A 27 3.74 -2.69 -4.79
C ALA A 27 2.64 -1.77 -5.34
N ARG A 28 2.42 -1.82 -6.66
CA ARG A 28 1.34 -1.05 -7.32
C ARG A 28 -0.05 -1.44 -6.83
N ALA A 29 -0.31 -2.72 -6.58
CA ALA A 29 -1.59 -3.19 -6.08
C ALA A 29 -1.88 -2.65 -4.66
N PHE A 30 -0.90 -2.71 -3.75
CA PHE A 30 -1.01 -2.17 -2.40
C PHE A 30 -1.24 -0.65 -2.39
N SER A 31 -0.48 0.12 -3.18
CA SER A 31 -0.67 1.57 -3.28
C SER A 31 -2.02 1.97 -3.89
N ARG A 32 -2.56 1.18 -4.81
CA ARG A 32 -3.92 1.40 -5.35
C ARG A 32 -5.00 1.09 -4.31
N ALA A 33 -4.82 0.03 -3.54
CA ALA A 33 -5.74 -0.33 -2.46
C ALA A 33 -5.76 0.75 -1.38
N ALA A 34 -4.59 1.28 -0.98
CA ALA A 34 -4.51 2.40 -0.04
C ALA A 34 -5.35 3.61 -0.52
N ARG A 35 -5.15 4.03 -1.78
CA ARG A 35 -5.90 5.13 -2.39
C ARG A 35 -7.41 4.90 -2.49
N SER A 36 -7.84 3.64 -2.60
CA SER A 36 -9.28 3.31 -2.63
C SER A 36 -9.95 3.43 -1.26
N LEU A 37 -9.18 3.39 -0.18
CA LEU A 37 -9.70 3.47 1.19
C LEU A 37 -9.61 4.88 1.78
N SER A 38 -8.67 5.69 1.29
CA SER A 38 -8.49 7.10 1.70
C SER A 38 -9.33 8.10 0.89
N GLY A 39 -10.30 7.62 0.11
CA GLY A 39 -11.17 8.40 -0.78
C GLY A 39 -12.50 8.76 -0.15
#